data_AF-A0A1E7EKX8-F1
#
_entry.id   AF-A0A1E7EKX8-F1
#
_cell.length_a   1.000
_cell.length_b   1.000
_cell.length_c   1.000
_cell.angle_alpha   90.00
_cell.angle_beta   90.00
_cell.angle_gamma   90.00
#
_symmetry.space_group_name_H-M   'P 1'
#
loop_
_entity.id
_entity.type
_entity.pdbx_description
1 polymer ?
#
loop_
_entity_poly.entity_id
_entity_poly.type
_entity_poly.pdbx_seq_one_letter_code
_entity_poly.pdbx_strand_id
1 'polypeptide(L)' 'ETNLYKILGVSSRATINEIKKAYRMKALDTHPDKNKDVPKELAADQFQKVVHAFEVLSDVSSRNQYDRTG' A
#
# COMPACT_ATOMS: atom_id res chain seq x y z
N GLU A 1 -13.29 3.66 7.52
CA GLU A 1 -11.84 3.82 7.77
C GLU A 1 -11.00 3.22 6.66
N THR A 2 -10.33 4.08 5.90
CA THR A 2 -9.36 3.70 4.85
C THR A 2 -8.02 3.41 5.52
N ASN A 3 -7.89 2.23 6.12
CA ASN A 3 -6.65 1.80 6.78
C ASN A 3 -5.57 1.53 5.72
N LEU A 4 -4.48 2.29 5.74
CA LEU A 4 -3.34 2.13 4.83
C LEU A 4 -2.74 0.71 4.92
N TYR A 5 -2.77 0.11 6.11
CA TYR A 5 -2.38 -1.28 6.35
C TYR A 5 -3.23 -2.27 5.53
N LYS A 6 -4.55 -2.08 5.46
CA LYS A 6 -5.43 -2.90 4.61
C LYS A 6 -5.13 -2.70 3.13
N ILE A 7 -4.81 -1.47 2.72
CA ILE A 7 -4.42 -1.16 1.34
C ILE A 7 -3.15 -1.89 0.96
N LEU A 8 -2.15 -1.98 1.84
CA LEU A 8 -0.94 -2.79 1.62
C LEU A 8 -1.18 -4.29 1.85
N GLY A 9 -2.26 -4.67 2.53
CA GLY A 9 -2.55 -6.06 2.88
C GLY A 9 -1.66 -6.58 4.01
N VAL A 10 -1.24 -5.68 4.90
CA VAL A 10 -0.37 -5.97 6.04
C VAL A 10 -1.10 -5.73 7.35
N SER A 11 -0.59 -6.29 8.44
CA SER A 11 -1.11 -6.00 9.78
C SER A 11 -0.71 -4.60 10.23
N SER A 12 -1.49 -3.98 11.13
CA SER A 12 -1.10 -2.73 11.82
C SER A 12 0.19 -2.88 12.63
N ARG A 13 0.52 -4.12 13.04
CA ARG A 13 1.77 -4.48 13.71
C ARG A 13 2.92 -4.79 12.75
N ALA A 14 2.71 -4.67 11.44
CA ALA A 14 3.73 -5.01 10.45
C ALA A 14 4.96 -4.10 10.57
N THR A 15 6.12 -4.73 10.46
CA THR A 15 7.41 -4.04 10.45
C THR A 15 7.61 -3.29 9.12
N ILE A 16 8.51 -2.30 9.12
CA ILE A 16 8.88 -1.55 7.91
C ILE A 16 9.35 -2.51 6.79
N ASN A 17 10.05 -3.59 7.15
CA ASN A 17 10.47 -4.62 6.19
C ASN A 17 9.29 -5.35 5.56
N GLU A 18 8.29 -5.73 6.34
CA GLU A 18 7.07 -6.36 5.82
C GLU A 18 6.28 -5.42 4.93
N ILE A 19 6.21 -4.13 5.27
CA ILE A 19 5.56 -3.11 4.44
C ILE A 19 6.29 -2.90 3.11
N LYS A 20 7.62 -2.81 3.12
CA LYS A 20 8.43 -2.76 1.90
C LYS A 20 8.23 -4.01 1.04
N LYS A 21 8.16 -5.19 1.66
CA LYS A 21 7.94 -6.46 0.95
C LYS A 21 6.54 -6.52 0.35
N ALA A 22 5.51 -6.17 1.11
CA ALA A 22 4.13 -6.14 0.66
C ALA A 22 3.93 -5.13 -0.48
N TYR A 23 4.49 -3.92 -0.36
CA TYR A 23 4.48 -2.92 -1.44
C TYR A 23 5.03 -3.49 -2.74
N ARG A 24 6.20 -4.14 -2.71
CA ARG A 24 6.80 -4.75 -3.90
C ARG A 24 5.92 -5.86 -4.49
N MET A 25 5.37 -6.73 -3.66
CA MET A 25 4.49 -7.80 -4.13
C MET A 25 3.21 -7.24 -4.74
N LYS A 26 2.64 -6.20 -4.13
CA LYS A 26 1.40 -5.57 -4.58
C LYS A 26 1.61 -4.75 -5.85
N ALA A 27 2.71 -4.01 -5.95
CA ALA A 27 3.10 -3.32 -7.19
C ALA A 27 3.22 -4.27 -8.40
N LEU A 28 3.73 -5.49 -8.17
CA LEU A 28 3.81 -6.53 -9.20
C LEU A 28 2.44 -7.14 -9.50
N ASP A 29 1.58 -7.26 -8.49
CA ASP A 29 0.22 -7.79 -8.62
C ASP A 29 -0.65 -6.81 -9.40
N THR A 30 -0.65 -5.52 -9.03
CA THR A 30 -1.40 -4.45 -9.70
C THR A 30 -0.86 -4.08 -11.09
N HIS A 31 0.20 -4.73 -11.57
CA HIS A 31 0.76 -4.43 -12.88
C HIS A 31 -0.21 -4.87 -14.01
N PRO A 32 -0.54 -3.98 -14.97
CA PRO A 32 -1.52 -4.28 -16.03
C PRO A 32 -1.10 -5.44 -16.95
N ASP A 33 0.18 -5.80 -16.96
CA ASP A 33 0.68 -6.97 -17.69
C ASP A 33 0.26 -8.30 -17.06
N LYS A 34 0.20 -8.36 -15.73
CA LYS A 34 -0.29 -9.53 -14.97
C LYS A 34 -1.81 -9.52 -14.83
N ASN A 35 -2.40 -8.34 -14.65
CA ASN A 35 -3.84 -8.16 -14.51
C ASN A 35 -4.46 -7.69 -15.83
N LYS A 36 -4.46 -8.57 -16.83
CA LYS A 36 -5.11 -8.32 -18.13
C LYS A 36 -6.63 -8.19 -18.04
N ASP A 37 -7.23 -8.72 -16.97
CA ASP A 37 -8.66 -8.67 -16.66
C ASP A 37 -9.08 -7.39 -15.93
N VAL A 38 -8.14 -6.64 -15.35
CA VAL A 38 -8.44 -5.42 -14.60
C VAL A 38 -8.24 -4.22 -15.53
N PRO A 39 -9.23 -3.31 -15.67
CA PRO A 39 -9.05 -2.14 -16.50
C PRO A 39 -7.92 -1.27 -15.95
N LYS A 40 -7.10 -0.72 -16.86
CA LYS A 40 -5.88 0.03 -16.53
C LYS A 40 -6.13 1.16 -15.53
N GLU A 41 -7.31 1.78 -15.58
CA GLU A 41 -7.71 2.83 -14.64
C GLU A 41 -7.87 2.31 -13.21
N LEU A 42 -8.49 1.14 -13.02
CA LEU A 42 -8.60 0.49 -11.71
C LEU A 42 -7.23 0.04 -11.20
N ALA A 43 -6.37 -0.46 -12.09
CA ALA A 43 -5.00 -0.81 -11.74
C ALA A 43 -4.19 0.42 -11.30
N ALA A 44 -4.33 1.55 -12.01
CA ALA A 44 -3.67 2.80 -11.65
C ALA A 44 -4.16 3.38 -10.32
N ASP A 45 -5.47 3.37 -10.06
CA ASP A 45 -6.07 3.81 -8.80
C ASP A 45 -5.59 2.94 -7.62
N GLN A 46 -5.60 1.61 -7.78
CA GLN A 46 -5.07 0.70 -6.77
C GLN A 46 -3.58 0.92 -6.53
N PHE A 47 -2.80 1.12 -7.59
CA PHE A 47 -1.37 1.39 -7.48
C PHE A 47 -1.10 2.70 -6.73
N GLN A 48 -1.82 3.78 -7.05
CA GLN A 48 -1.71 5.05 -6.32
C GLN A 48 -2.04 4.88 -4.83
N LYS A 49 -3.09 4.12 -4.49
CA LYS A 49 -3.41 3.82 -3.09
C LYS A 49 -2.29 3.06 -2.40
N VAL A 50 -1.70 2.07 -3.06
CA VAL A 50 -0.57 1.29 -2.54
C VAL A 50 0.68 2.14 -2.33
N VAL A 51 1.01 3.02 -3.28
CA VAL A 51 2.13 3.97 -3.17
C VAL A 51 1.89 4.92 -1.99
N HIS A 52 0.71 5.53 -1.91
CA HIS A 52 0.38 6.46 -0.83
C HIS A 52 0.45 5.78 0.56
N ALA A 53 -0.11 4.57 0.67
CA ALA A 53 0.00 3.78 1.89
C ALA A 53 1.45 3.46 2.23
N PHE A 54 2.27 3.14 1.24
CA PHE A 54 3.68 2.89 1.46
C PHE A 54 4.43 4.15 1.91
N GLU A 55 4.21 5.31 1.30
CA GLU A 55 4.87 6.57 1.69
C GLU A 55 4.61 6.92 3.16
N VAL A 56 3.35 6.84 3.59
CA VAL A 56 2.98 7.13 4.97
C VAL A 56 3.49 6.07 5.94
N LEU A 57 3.37 4.78 5.60
CA LEU A 57 3.75 3.70 6.51
C LEU A 57 5.24 3.38 6.51
N SER A 58 5.99 3.71 5.46
CA SER A 58 7.42 3.42 5.34
C SER A 58 8.29 4.40 6.13
N ASP A 59 7.76 5.59 6.43
CA ASP A 59 8.40 6.53 7.33
C ASP A 59 7.81 6.41 8.74
N VAL A 60 8.67 6.30 9.75
CA VAL A 60 8.24 6.13 11.14
C VAL A 60 7.53 7.39 11.65
N SER A 61 7.95 8.57 11.22
CA SER A 61 7.35 9.85 11.63
C SER A 61 5.98 10.03 10.99
N SER A 62 5.88 9.81 9.67
CA SER A 62 4.61 9.87 8.94
C SER A 62 3.61 8.83 9.46
N ARG A 63 4.08 7.61 9.77
CA ARG A 63 3.25 6.57 10.38
C ARG A 63 2.75 7.00 11.76
N ASN A 64 3.62 7.55 12.60
CA ASN A 64 3.24 8.00 13.94
C ASN A 64 2.23 9.15 13.86
N GLN A 65 2.41 10.06 12.90
CA GLN A 65 1.45 11.14 12.66
C GLN A 65 0.10 10.58 12.20
N TYR A 66 0.09 9.66 11.24
CA TYR A 66 -1.11 8.97 10.77
C TYR A 66 -1.84 8.24 11.90
N ASP A 67 -1.11 7.49 12.74
CA ASP A 67 -1.63 6.77 13.90
C ASP A 67 -2.16 7.70 15.01
N ARG A 68 -1.61 8.92 15.12
CA ARG A 68 -2.10 9.97 16.03
C ARG A 68 -3.31 10.73 15.51
N THR A 69 -3.47 10.82 14.20
CA THR A 69 -4.57 11.57 13.54
C THR A 69 -5.74 10.69 13.10
N GLY A 70 -5.56 9.37 13.09
CA GLY A 70 -6.57 8.37 12.74
C GLY A 70 -7.29 7.82 13.95
#